data_AF-H8H1S9-F1
#
_entry.id   AF-H8H1S9-F1
#
_cell.length_a   1.000
_cell.length_b   1.000
_cell.length_c   1.000
_cell.angle_alpha   90.00
_cell.angle_beta   90.00
_cell.angle_gamma   90.00
#
_symmetry.space_group_name_H-M   'P 1'
#
loop_
_entity.id
_entity.type
_entity.pdbx_description
1 polymer ?
#
loop_
_entity_poly.entity_id
_entity_poly.type
_entity_poly.pdbx_seq_one_letter_code
_entity_poly.pdbx_strand_id
1 'polypeptide(L)'
;MPVWAVFKNLQVGEVRVWHRQTRIYGVNLRVAATKNAAGDMLYLAYRGHALPNMRRYALRWQTENLHAALKTRGFNLEDTGLTRPERVSSLLTVISVAFIWACVTGEVVAR
;
A
#
# COMPACT_ATOMS: atom_id res chain seq x y z
N MET A 1 8.21 3.16 -29.21
CA MET A 1 6.88 3.43 -28.59
C MET A 1 7.09 3.93 -27.17
N PRO A 2 6.39 4.99 -26.72
CA PRO A 2 6.49 5.46 -25.35
C PRO A 2 5.69 4.56 -24.40
N VAL A 3 6.14 4.47 -23.15
CA VAL A 3 5.56 3.59 -22.11
C VAL A 3 4.06 3.85 -21.92
N TRP A 4 3.62 5.12 -21.90
CA TRP A 4 2.22 5.49 -21.72
C TRP A 4 1.30 5.00 -22.85
N ALA A 5 1.80 4.86 -24.08
CA ALA A 5 0.98 4.43 -25.22
C ALA A 5 0.54 2.96 -25.09
N VAL A 6 1.37 2.12 -24.46
CA VAL A 6 1.01 0.72 -24.16
C VAL A 6 -0.13 0.63 -23.17
N PHE A 7 -0.35 1.66 -22.35
CA PHE A 7 -1.33 1.62 -21.26
C PHE A 7 -2.60 2.45 -21.52
N LYS A 8 -2.71 3.10 -22.69
CA LYS A 8 -3.82 4.01 -23.03
C LYS A 8 -5.21 3.36 -22.96
N ASN A 9 -5.32 2.11 -23.43
CA ASN A 9 -6.58 1.36 -23.50
C ASN A 9 -6.59 0.16 -22.54
N LEU A 10 -6.14 0.37 -21.31
CA LEU A 10 -6.17 -0.65 -20.28
C LEU A 10 -7.58 -0.77 -19.69
N GLN A 11 -8.10 -1.99 -19.56
CA GLN A 11 -9.40 -2.24 -18.90
C GLN A 11 -9.24 -2.36 -17.38
N VAL A 12 -10.33 -2.15 -16.63
CA VAL A 12 -10.34 -2.36 -15.18
C VAL A 12 -10.04 -3.82 -14.87
N GLY A 13 -9.10 -4.08 -13.96
CA GLY A 13 -8.63 -5.42 -13.62
C GLY A 13 -7.61 -6.03 -14.61
N GLU A 14 -7.35 -5.40 -15.75
CA GLU A 14 -6.31 -5.84 -16.68
C GLU A 14 -4.92 -5.41 -16.17
N VAL A 15 -3.97 -6.34 -16.15
CA VAL A 15 -2.56 -6.04 -15.91
C VAL A 15 -1.79 -6.14 -17.21
N ARG A 16 -1.13 -5.06 -17.61
CA ARG A 16 -0.29 -5.02 -18.81
C ARG A 16 1.15 -4.72 -18.44
N VAL A 17 2.08 -5.38 -19.12
CA VAL A 17 3.52 -5.29 -18.83
C VAL A 17 4.23 -4.61 -20.00
N TRP A 18 5.08 -3.63 -19.70
CA TRP A 18 5.98 -3.07 -20.69
C TRP A 18 7.03 -4.11 -21.09
N HIS A 19 7.19 -4.30 -22.40
CA HIS A 19 7.95 -5.41 -22.97
C HIS A 19 9.46 -5.39 -22.68
N ARG A 20 10.06 -4.22 -22.39
CA ARG A 20 11.49 -4.09 -22.08
C ARG A 20 11.71 -3.74 -20.62
N GLN A 21 12.91 -4.01 -20.12
CA GLN A 21 13.37 -3.33 -18.91
C GLN A 21 13.67 -1.87 -19.24
N THR A 22 13.35 -0.99 -18.30
CA THR A 22 13.54 0.45 -18.40
C THR A 22 14.37 0.92 -17.22
N ARG A 23 15.29 1.85 -17.46
CA ARG A 23 16.04 2.49 -16.39
C ARG A 23 15.16 3.54 -15.70
N ILE A 24 14.83 3.29 -14.44
CA ILE A 24 13.98 4.15 -13.61
C ILE A 24 14.83 4.56 -12.41
N TYR A 25 15.05 5.86 -12.24
CA TYR A 25 15.92 6.43 -11.19
C TYR A 25 17.29 5.71 -11.09
N GLY A 26 17.90 5.43 -12.24
CA GLY A 26 19.21 4.76 -12.30
C GLY A 26 19.17 3.23 -12.20
N VAL A 27 18.02 2.63 -11.86
CA VAL A 27 17.85 1.18 -11.66
C VAL A 27 17.10 0.54 -12.83
N ASN A 28 17.60 -0.58 -13.35
CA ASN A 28 16.90 -1.35 -14.39
C ASN A 28 15.73 -2.14 -13.78
N LEU A 29 14.51 -1.78 -14.18
CA LEU A 29 13.26 -2.35 -13.67
C LEU A 29 12.31 -2.69 -14.81
N ARG A 30 11.37 -3.59 -14.54
CA ARG A 30 10.21 -3.81 -15.40
C ARG A 30 9.08 -2.88 -14.95
N VAL A 31 8.19 -2.52 -15.87
CA VAL A 31 7.01 -1.70 -15.58
C VAL A 31 5.77 -2.49 -15.93
N ALA A 32 4.79 -2.47 -15.05
CA ALA A 32 3.46 -2.96 -15.32
C ALA A 32 2.45 -1.92 -14.89
N ALA A 33 1.28 -1.92 -15.51
CA ALA A 33 0.19 -1.03 -15.15
C ALA A 33 -1.12 -1.81 -14.99
N THR A 34 -2.02 -1.26 -14.18
CA THR A 34 -3.40 -1.73 -14.00
C THR A 34 -4.32 -0.53 -13.77
N LYS A 35 -5.63 -0.74 -13.90
CA LYS A 35 -6.65 0.21 -13.45
C LYS A 35 -7.36 -0.32 -12.22
N ASN A 36 -7.55 0.54 -11.22
CA ASN A 36 -8.38 0.22 -10.06
C ASN A 36 -9.88 0.21 -10.45
N ALA A 37 -10.74 -0.16 -9.50
CA ALA A 37 -12.19 -0.18 -9.71
C ALA A 37 -12.80 1.20 -10.04
N ALA A 38 -12.15 2.29 -9.61
CA ALA A 38 -12.54 3.65 -9.95
C ALA A 38 -12.05 4.12 -11.33
N GLY A 39 -11.26 3.29 -12.02
CA GLY A 39 -10.68 3.61 -13.33
C GLY A 39 -9.33 4.33 -13.29
N ASP A 40 -8.78 4.60 -12.11
CA ASP A 40 -7.48 5.25 -11.94
C ASP A 40 -6.33 4.34 -12.35
N MET A 41 -5.34 4.94 -13.01
CA MET A 41 -4.14 4.24 -13.47
C MET A 41 -3.13 4.05 -12.34
N LEU A 42 -2.70 2.81 -12.13
CA LEU A 42 -1.56 2.45 -11.30
C LEU A 42 -0.40 1.98 -12.17
N TYR A 43 0.80 2.53 -11.95
CA TYR A 43 2.05 2.04 -12.52
C TYR A 43 2.92 1.44 -11.42
N LEU A 44 3.44 0.24 -11.67
CA LEU A 44 4.35 -0.45 -10.75
C LEU A 44 5.68 -0.71 -11.46
N ALA A 45 6.76 -0.20 -10.88
CA ALA A 45 8.12 -0.58 -11.23
C ALA A 45 8.56 -1.74 -10.32
N TYR A 46 9.04 -2.84 -10.91
CA TYR A 46 9.33 -4.07 -10.16
C TYR A 46 10.47 -4.90 -10.77
N ARG A 47 10.94 -5.90 -10.01
CA ARG A 47 11.85 -6.96 -10.46
C ARG A 47 11.13 -8.32 -10.45
N GLY A 48 11.49 -9.21 -11.38
CA GLY A 48 10.92 -10.56 -11.47
C GLY A 48 9.56 -10.61 -12.20
N HIS A 49 8.56 -11.21 -11.56
CA HIS A 49 7.25 -11.52 -12.16
C HIS A 49 6.16 -10.48 -11.83
N ALA A 50 5.35 -10.10 -12.82
CA ALA A 50 4.37 -9.01 -12.68
C ALA A 50 3.26 -9.34 -11.66
N LEU A 51 2.60 -10.48 -11.81
CA LEU A 51 1.38 -10.79 -11.05
C LEU A 51 1.62 -10.92 -9.54
N PRO A 52 2.66 -11.63 -9.04
CA PRO A 52 2.97 -11.65 -7.62
C PRO A 52 3.33 -10.27 -7.05
N ASN A 53 4.07 -9.46 -7.81
CA ASN A 53 4.41 -8.09 -7.39
C ASN A 53 3.17 -7.20 -7.32
N MET A 54 2.24 -7.32 -8.27
CA MET A 54 0.96 -6.60 -8.22
C MET A 54 0.12 -6.98 -7.01
N ARG A 55 -0.01 -8.28 -6.73
CA ARG A 55 -0.72 -8.77 -5.53
C ARG A 55 -0.07 -8.26 -4.25
N ARG A 56 1.26 -8.30 -4.16
CA ARG A 56 2.00 -7.76 -3.02
C ARG A 56 1.82 -6.25 -2.87
N TYR A 57 1.84 -5.51 -3.97
CA TYR A 57 1.65 -4.06 -3.94
C TYR A 57 0.22 -3.67 -3.53
N ALA A 58 -0.79 -4.48 -3.86
CA ALA A 58 -2.16 -4.25 -3.39
C ALA A 58 -2.26 -4.25 -1.86
N LEU A 59 -1.40 -5.01 -1.16
CA LEU A 59 -1.33 -5.01 0.31
C LEU A 59 -0.81 -3.69 0.89
N ARG A 60 -0.20 -2.80 0.09
CA ARG A 60 0.27 -1.47 0.52
C ARG A 60 -0.85 -0.63 1.13
N TRP A 61 -2.09 -0.80 0.65
CA TRP A 61 -3.24 -0.09 1.20
C TRP A 61 -3.47 -0.38 2.69
N GLN A 62 -3.05 -1.55 3.18
CA GLN A 62 -3.16 -1.90 4.61
C GLN A 62 -2.36 -0.93 5.50
N THR A 63 -1.26 -0.36 5.01
CA THR A 63 -0.51 0.67 5.73
C THR A 63 -1.32 1.96 5.88
N GLU A 64 -2.10 2.34 4.86
CA GLU A 64 -2.97 3.52 4.93
C GLU A 64 -4.13 3.28 5.92
N ASN A 65 -4.70 2.07 5.93
CA ASN A 65 -5.68 1.67 6.93
C ASN A 65 -5.12 1.73 8.36
N LEU A 66 -3.89 1.22 8.57
CA LEU A 66 -3.21 1.30 9.85
C LEU A 66 -3.02 2.76 10.29
N HIS A 67 -2.46 3.61 9.44
CA HIS A 67 -2.26 5.03 9.76
C HIS A 67 -3.57 5.73 10.10
N ALA A 68 -4.64 5.46 9.36
CA ALA A 68 -5.95 6.03 9.65
C ALA A 68 -6.52 5.56 11.00
N ALA A 69 -6.39 4.26 11.32
CA ALA A 69 -6.84 3.69 12.59
C ALA A 69 -6.06 4.25 13.80
N LEU A 70 -4.76 4.51 13.63
CA LEU A 70 -3.94 5.12 14.67
C LEU A 70 -4.28 6.61 14.90
N LYS A 71 -4.58 7.34 13.83
CA LYS A 71 -4.72 8.81 13.88
C LYS A 71 -6.09 9.29 14.33
N THR A 72 -7.14 9.05 13.53
CA THR A 72 -8.44 9.72 13.70
C THR A 72 -9.64 8.77 13.67
N ARG A 73 -9.48 7.55 13.13
CA ARG A 73 -10.56 6.56 13.01
C ARG A 73 -10.56 5.51 14.12
N GLY A 74 -9.72 5.64 15.14
CA GLY A 74 -9.56 4.62 16.17
C GLY A 74 -8.91 5.16 17.43
N PHE A 75 -7.58 5.04 17.54
CA PHE A 75 -6.84 5.39 18.77
C PHE A 75 -6.69 6.90 19.01
N ASN A 76 -7.15 7.74 18.07
CA ASN A 76 -7.22 9.20 18.20
C ASN A 76 -5.92 9.85 18.66
N LEU A 77 -4.78 9.36 18.13
CA LEU A 77 -3.45 9.84 18.53
C LEU A 77 -3.28 11.35 18.34
N GLU A 78 -3.87 11.92 17.30
CA GLU A 78 -3.73 13.35 16.98
C GLU A 78 -4.42 14.25 18.04
N ASP A 79 -5.44 13.74 18.73
CA ASP A 79 -6.16 14.46 19.78
C ASP A 79 -5.43 14.46 21.13
N THR A 80 -4.42 13.59 21.30
CA THR A 80 -3.64 13.51 22.54
C THR A 80 -2.77 14.74 22.79
N GLY A 81 -2.50 15.54 21.74
CA GLY A 81 -1.64 16.73 21.81
C GLY A 81 -0.19 16.42 22.22
N LEU A 82 0.25 15.15 22.16
CA LEU A 82 1.58 14.75 22.59
C LEU A 82 2.64 15.23 21.60
N THR A 83 3.51 16.12 22.08
CA THR A 83 4.63 16.67 21.30
C THR A 83 6.00 16.15 21.73
N ARG A 84 6.10 15.56 22.93
CA ARG A 84 7.35 15.00 23.46
C ARG A 84 7.64 13.62 22.83
N PRO A 85 8.75 13.45 22.09
CA PRO A 85 9.04 12.21 21.37
C PRO A 85 9.04 10.96 22.23
N GLU A 86 9.52 11.05 23.47
CA GLU A 86 9.60 9.92 24.41
C GLU A 86 8.20 9.42 24.77
N ARG A 87 7.26 10.35 24.99
CA ARG A 87 5.86 10.04 25.31
C ARG A 87 5.13 9.46 24.10
N VAL A 88 5.39 10.00 22.91
CA VAL A 88 4.86 9.45 21.66
C VAL A 88 5.36 8.02 21.45
N SER A 89 6.64 7.76 21.69
CA SER A 89 7.21 6.41 21.61
C SER A 89 6.53 5.44 22.57
N SER A 90 6.40 5.81 23.85
CA SER A 90 5.71 4.96 24.84
C SER A 90 4.26 4.67 24.47
N LEU A 91 3.53 5.69 24.00
CA LEU A 91 2.15 5.53 23.58
C LEU A 91 2.02 4.62 22.34
N LEU A 92 2.89 4.79 21.35
CA LEU A 92 2.93 3.94 20.17
C LEU A 92 3.21 2.47 20.53
N THR A 93 4.05 2.20 21.54
CA THR A 93 4.28 0.83 22.03
C THR A 93 2.99 0.21 22.56
N VAL A 94 2.28 0.91 23.45
CA VAL A 94 1.03 0.40 24.05
C VAL A 94 -0.05 0.22 22.99
N ILE A 95 -0.21 1.18 22.09
CA ILE A 95 -1.20 1.10 21.00
C ILE A 95 -0.87 -0.04 20.04
N SER A 96 0.40 -0.28 19.74
CA SER A 96 0.79 -1.39 18.87
C SER A 96 0.32 -2.73 19.42
N VAL A 97 0.49 -2.96 20.73
CA VAL A 97 -0.01 -4.17 21.41
C VAL A 97 -1.53 -4.24 21.37
N ALA A 98 -2.22 -3.15 21.69
CA ALA A 98 -3.68 -3.09 21.66
C ALA A 98 -4.25 -3.31 20.24
N PHE A 99 -3.61 -2.74 19.22
CA PHE A 99 -4.00 -2.89 17.82
C PHE A 99 -3.83 -4.35 17.35
N ILE A 100 -2.67 -4.96 17.64
CA ILE A 100 -2.43 -6.38 17.33
C ILE A 100 -3.48 -7.25 18.02
N TRP A 101 -3.77 -7.00 19.30
CA TRP A 101 -4.81 -7.74 20.02
C TRP A 101 -6.16 -7.61 19.34
N ALA A 102 -6.59 -6.40 18.98
CA ALA A 102 -7.85 -6.16 18.29
C ALA A 102 -7.93 -6.85 16.92
N CYS A 103 -6.82 -6.88 16.16
CA CYS A 103 -6.77 -7.61 14.90
C CYS A 103 -6.92 -9.12 15.11
N VAL A 104 -6.16 -9.70 16.04
CA VAL A 104 -6.19 -11.15 16.31
C VAL A 104 -7.56 -11.57 16.83
N THR A 105 -8.15 -10.84 17.77
CA THR A 105 -9.50 -11.16 18.27
C THR A 105 -10.55 -11.00 17.18
N GLY A 106 -10.45 -9.96 16.34
CA GLY A 106 -11.32 -9.79 15.18
C GLY A 106 -11.23 -10.95 14.19
N GLU A 107 -10.03 -11.44 13.88
CA GLU A 107 -9.83 -12.61 13.03
C GLU A 107 -10.39 -13.90 13.63
N VAL A 108 -10.29 -14.08 14.94
CA VAL A 108 -10.85 -15.25 15.65
C VAL A 108 -12.38 -15.22 15.63
N VAL A 109 -12.99 -14.06 15.83
CA VAL A 109 -14.46 -13.90 15.83
C VAL A 109 -15.06 -13.97 14.43
N ALA A 110 -14.30 -13.55 13.40
CA ALA A 110 -14.74 -13.58 12.01
C ALA A 110 -14.62 -14.97 11.35
N ARG A 111 -13.98 -15.93 12.01
CA ARG A 111 -13.91 -17.35 11.60
C ARG A 111 -15.05 -18.14 12.22
#